data_AF-A0A0Q9D368-F1
#
_entry.id   AF-A0A0Q9D368-F1
#
_cell.length_a   1.000
_cell.length_b   1.000
_cell.length_c   1.000
_cell.angle_alpha   90.00
_cell.angle_beta   90.00
_cell.angle_gamma   90.00
#
_symmetry.space_group_name_H-M   'P 1'
#
loop_
_entity.id
_entity.type
_entity.pdbx_description
1 polymer ?
#
loop_
_entity_poly.entity_id
_entity_poly.type
_entity_poly.pdbx_seq_one_letter_code
_entity_poly.pdbx_strand_id
1 'polypeptide(L)'
;MSTTTHTAPDLDARDQDPADDDVRRRTPDGGAAGPETTSGADDDVRDQIEAGVLFANGRLAGRRFASLAEAQAWAHPELGDQVVEFNPVCDCSV
;
A
#
# COMPACT_ATOMS: atom_id res chain seq x y z
N MET A 1 -15.71 29.06 67.72
CA MET A 1 -16.63 29.63 66.71
C MET A 1 -15.76 30.19 65.60
N SER A 2 -15.83 29.61 64.40
CA SER A 2 -15.59 30.23 63.09
C SER A 2 -15.40 29.11 62.06
N THR A 3 -16.48 28.89 61.31
CA THR A 3 -16.60 27.98 60.17
C THR A 3 -15.81 28.52 58.98
N THR A 4 -15.07 27.67 58.29
CA THR A 4 -14.62 27.99 56.92
C THR A 4 -14.85 26.76 56.04
N THR A 5 -15.99 26.82 55.36
CA THR A 5 -16.39 26.01 54.22
C THR A 5 -15.39 26.24 53.10
N HIS A 6 -14.65 25.22 52.68
CA HIS A 6 -13.89 25.27 51.44
C HIS A 6 -14.77 24.67 50.33
N THR A 7 -15.48 25.56 49.66
CA THR A 7 -16.21 25.33 48.40
C THR A 7 -15.25 24.80 47.34
N ALA A 8 -15.64 23.70 46.67
CA ALA A 8 -14.94 23.19 45.49
C ALA A 8 -14.92 24.24 44.37
N PRO A 9 -13.88 24.32 43.53
CA PRO A 9 -13.96 25.10 42.32
C PRO A 9 -14.97 24.43 41.38
N ASP A 10 -16.09 25.13 41.23
CA ASP A 10 -17.07 25.01 40.17
C ASP A 10 -16.34 24.99 38.81
N LEU A 11 -16.38 23.83 38.15
CA LEU A 11 -15.81 23.60 36.82
C LEU A 11 -16.87 24.00 35.78
N ASP A 12 -17.42 25.20 35.91
CA ASP A 12 -18.34 25.76 34.92
C ASP A 12 -17.54 26.35 33.76
N ALA A 13 -18.06 26.15 32.55
CA ALA A 13 -17.55 26.70 31.30
C ALA A 13 -16.18 26.20 30.82
N ARG A 14 -16.06 24.89 30.57
CA ARG A 14 -15.34 24.48 29.37
C ARG A 14 -16.21 24.85 28.17
N ASP A 15 -15.93 26.05 27.66
CA ASP A 15 -16.09 26.48 26.28
C ASP A 15 -16.06 25.27 25.33
N GLN A 16 -17.24 24.71 25.05
CA GLN A 16 -17.43 23.74 23.99
C GLN A 16 -17.58 24.56 22.73
N ASP A 17 -16.45 24.84 22.08
CA ASP A 17 -16.43 25.38 20.73
C ASP A 17 -17.29 24.46 19.83
N PRO A 18 -18.43 24.93 19.30
CA PRO A 18 -19.35 24.09 18.55
C PRO A 18 -18.85 23.72 17.15
N ALA A 19 -17.61 24.09 16.77
CA ALA A 19 -17.07 23.79 15.44
C ALA A 19 -16.27 22.47 15.35
N ASP A 20 -15.92 21.80 16.46
CA ASP A 20 -15.15 20.54 16.39
C ASP A 20 -16.01 19.28 16.15
N ASP A 21 -17.33 19.36 16.35
CA ASP A 21 -18.27 18.25 16.08
C ASP A 21 -18.55 18.03 14.58
N ASP A 22 -18.02 18.88 13.69
CA ASP A 22 -18.10 18.67 12.24
C ASP A 22 -16.99 17.73 11.74
N VAL A 23 -15.86 17.63 12.44
CA VAL A 23 -14.72 16.77 12.04
C VAL A 23 -14.98 15.29 12.34
N ARG A 24 -15.74 14.96 13.39
CA ARG A 24 -16.04 13.55 13.75
C ARG A 24 -17.31 12.99 13.13
N ARG A 25 -18.20 13.83 12.57
CA ARG A 25 -19.41 13.38 11.84
C ARG A 25 -19.21 13.25 10.33
N ARG A 26 -17.97 13.08 9.88
CA ARG A 26 -17.73 12.50 8.55
C ARG A 26 -18.01 10.99 8.60
N THR A 27 -19.29 10.65 8.74
CA THR A 27 -19.80 9.36 8.31
C THR A 27 -19.39 9.18 6.85
N PRO A 28 -18.72 8.07 6.46
CA PRO A 28 -18.66 7.68 5.08
C PRO A 28 -20.05 7.13 4.70
N ASP A 29 -21.04 8.02 4.55
CA ASP A 29 -22.28 7.68 3.88
C ASP A 29 -22.00 7.80 2.38
N GLY A 30 -21.60 6.68 1.80
CA GLY A 30 -21.08 6.66 0.44
C GLY A 30 -20.66 5.29 -0.04
N GLY A 31 -21.35 4.24 0.39
CA GLY A 31 -21.48 3.01 -0.40
C GLY A 31 -22.26 3.31 -1.67
N ALA A 32 -21.67 4.07 -2.57
CA ALA A 32 -22.02 4.12 -3.97
C ALA A 32 -20.72 3.77 -4.68
N ALA A 33 -20.73 2.61 -5.34
CA ALA A 33 -19.76 2.30 -6.37
C ALA A 33 -19.68 3.52 -7.29
N GLY A 34 -18.64 4.34 -7.11
CA GLY A 34 -18.26 5.26 -8.16
C GLY A 34 -17.97 4.41 -9.41
N PRO A 35 -18.01 4.96 -10.62
CA PRO A 35 -17.15 4.41 -11.64
C PRO A 35 -15.71 4.66 -11.15
N GLU A 36 -15.20 3.79 -10.28
CA GLU A 36 -13.78 3.57 -10.08
C GLU A 36 -13.27 2.87 -11.34
N THR A 37 -13.30 3.63 -12.44
CA THR A 37 -12.68 3.21 -13.67
C THR A 37 -12.22 4.46 -14.39
N THR A 38 -10.90 4.58 -14.39
CA THR A 38 -10.09 5.26 -15.41
C THR A 38 -9.92 6.77 -15.23
N SER A 39 -8.87 7.17 -14.50
CA SER A 39 -7.71 7.83 -15.12
C SER A 39 -6.66 8.14 -14.04
N GLY A 40 -5.89 7.11 -13.75
CA GLY A 40 -4.70 7.13 -12.92
C GLY A 40 -3.93 5.82 -13.11
N ALA A 41 -4.01 5.25 -14.32
CA ALA A 41 -3.11 4.16 -14.72
C ALA A 41 -1.76 4.79 -15.12
N ASP A 42 -1.18 5.55 -14.20
CA ASP A 42 0.27 5.62 -14.14
C ASP A 42 0.64 4.25 -13.58
N ASP A 43 1.28 3.42 -14.39
CA ASP A 43 1.60 2.03 -14.07
C ASP A 43 2.29 1.97 -12.71
N ASP A 44 1.54 1.61 -11.64
CA ASP A 44 2.07 1.77 -10.28
C ASP A 44 3.36 0.98 -10.19
N VAL A 45 4.42 1.68 -9.81
CA VAL A 45 5.77 1.14 -9.87
C VAL A 45 5.90 -0.13 -9.02
N ARG A 46 5.06 -0.32 -7.99
CA ARG A 46 5.03 -1.52 -7.16
C ARG A 46 4.38 -2.71 -7.86
N ASP A 47 3.45 -2.46 -8.76
CA ASP A 47 2.67 -3.45 -9.49
C ASP A 47 3.28 -3.83 -10.85
N GLN A 48 4.36 -3.14 -11.27
CA GLN A 48 5.17 -3.51 -12.43
C GLN A 48 5.91 -4.83 -12.20
N ILE A 49 5.32 -5.97 -12.58
CA ILE A 49 5.93 -7.31 -12.47
C ILE A 49 6.25 -7.86 -13.86
N GLU A 50 7.51 -8.28 -14.06
CA GLU A 50 7.98 -8.93 -15.29
C GLU A 50 8.38 -10.40 -15.01
N ALA A 51 8.16 -11.27 -16.01
CA ALA A 51 8.68 -12.64 -15.97
C ALA A 51 10.14 -12.68 -16.47
N GLY A 52 11.00 -13.41 -15.76
CA GLY A 52 12.41 -13.61 -16.11
C GLY A 52 12.90 -15.03 -15.83
N VAL A 53 14.11 -15.31 -16.30
CA VAL A 53 14.79 -16.59 -16.05
C VAL A 53 16.08 -16.31 -15.28
N LEU A 54 16.17 -16.84 -14.07
CA LEU A 54 17.34 -16.80 -13.21
C LEU A 54 18.19 -18.04 -13.47
N PHE A 55 19.41 -17.85 -13.95
CA PHE A 55 20.34 -18.95 -14.15
C PHE A 55 20.91 -19.44 -12.81
N ALA A 56 21.47 -20.65 -12.81
CA ALA A 56 22.17 -21.23 -11.65
C ALA A 56 23.32 -20.37 -11.09
N ASN A 57 23.87 -19.45 -11.91
CA ASN A 57 24.90 -18.50 -11.49
C ASN A 57 24.35 -17.26 -10.74
N GLY A 58 23.02 -17.19 -10.52
CA GLY A 58 22.35 -16.10 -9.83
C GLY A 58 22.10 -14.86 -10.69
N ARG A 59 22.34 -14.93 -12.01
CA ARG A 59 22.07 -13.82 -12.94
C ARG A 59 20.76 -14.04 -13.68
N LEU A 60 20.02 -12.96 -13.90
CA LEU A 60 18.87 -12.95 -14.80
C LEU A 60 19.32 -13.00 -16.27
N ALA A 61 18.51 -13.65 -17.10
CA ALA A 61 18.64 -13.62 -18.54
C ALA A 61 18.60 -12.17 -19.06
N GLY A 62 19.49 -11.81 -19.98
CA GLY A 62 19.59 -10.46 -20.54
C GLY A 62 18.48 -10.09 -21.55
N ARG A 63 17.35 -10.78 -21.51
CA ARG A 63 16.20 -10.58 -22.39
C ARG A 63 14.92 -10.52 -21.57
N ARG A 64 13.92 -9.82 -22.10
CA ARG A 64 12.55 -9.80 -21.57
C ARG A 64 11.72 -10.90 -22.21
N PHE A 65 10.69 -11.32 -21.48
CA PHE A 65 9.69 -12.29 -21.92
C PHE A 65 8.31 -11.62 -21.90
N ALA A 66 7.45 -11.96 -22.86
CA ALA A 66 6.10 -11.43 -22.93
C ALA A 66 5.15 -12.07 -21.91
N SER A 67 5.50 -13.25 -21.38
CA SER A 67 4.69 -14.00 -20.42
C SER A 67 5.51 -15.02 -19.65
N LEU A 68 5.01 -15.44 -18.48
CA LEU A 68 5.61 -16.52 -17.68
C LEU A 68 5.74 -17.83 -18.49
N ALA A 69 4.74 -18.16 -19.30
CA ALA A 69 4.79 -19.33 -20.18
C ALA A 69 5.92 -19.27 -21.21
N GLU A 70 6.26 -18.08 -21.73
CA GLU A 70 7.39 -17.91 -22.65
C GLU A 70 8.72 -18.13 -21.91
N ALA A 71 8.86 -17.52 -20.73
CA ALA A 71 10.04 -17.72 -19.88
C ALA A 71 10.22 -19.21 -19.51
N GLN A 72 9.13 -19.91 -19.19
CA GLN A 72 9.13 -21.35 -18.88
C GLN A 72 9.54 -22.22 -20.06
N ALA A 73 9.08 -21.89 -21.27
CA ALA A 73 9.46 -22.63 -22.48
C ALA A 73 10.93 -22.42 -22.87
N TRP A 74 11.53 -21.30 -22.46
CA TRP A 74 12.92 -20.97 -22.73
C TRP A 74 13.89 -21.46 -21.65
N ALA A 75 13.46 -21.52 -20.40
CA ALA A 75 14.30 -21.94 -19.28
C ALA A 75 14.74 -23.41 -19.42
N HIS A 76 15.98 -23.69 -19.01
CA HIS A 76 16.54 -25.04 -18.93
C HIS A 76 16.65 -25.49 -17.46
N PRO A 77 15.56 -26.01 -16.86
CA PRO A 77 15.59 -26.40 -15.45
C PRO A 77 16.64 -27.48 -15.15
N GLU A 78 17.01 -28.32 -16.12
CA GLU A 78 18.08 -29.30 -16.01
C GLU A 78 19.47 -28.69 -15.80
N LEU A 79 19.67 -27.42 -16.18
CA LEU A 79 20.90 -26.66 -15.95
C LEU A 79 20.83 -25.81 -14.66
N GLY A 80 19.71 -25.87 -13.94
CA GLY A 80 19.46 -25.10 -12.71
C GLY A 80 18.79 -23.74 -12.95
N ASP A 81 18.21 -23.51 -14.14
CA ASP A 81 17.47 -22.30 -14.44
C ASP A 81 16.12 -22.28 -13.69
N GLN A 82 15.72 -21.10 -13.21
CA GLN A 82 14.47 -20.89 -12.50
C GLN A 82 13.69 -19.75 -13.14
N VAL A 83 12.41 -19.98 -13.41
CA VAL A 83 11.49 -18.92 -13.83
C VAL A 83 11.05 -18.14 -12.60
N VAL A 84 11.17 -16.83 -12.65
CA VAL A 84 10.83 -15.93 -11.55
C VAL A 84 10.00 -14.77 -12.06
N GLU A 85 9.13 -14.25 -11.20
CA GLU A 85 8.42 -12.99 -11.40
C GLU A 85 9.06 -11.94 -10.50
N PHE A 86 9.49 -10.82 -11.07
CA PHE A 86 10.18 -9.79 -10.31
C PHE A 86 9.75 -8.40 -10.76
N ASN A 87 9.83 -7.44 -9.84
CA ASN A 87 9.63 -6.05 -10.16
C ASN A 87 10.96 -5.46 -10.69
N PRO A 88 11.04 -5.02 -11.96
CA PRO A 88 12.28 -4.52 -12.56
C PRO A 88 12.66 -3.13 -12.05
N VAL A 89 11.73 -2.42 -11.41
CA VAL A 89 11.93 -1.05 -10.90
C VAL A 89 12.34 -1.05 -9.44
N CYS A 90 11.83 -2.01 -8.66
CA CYS A 90 12.27 -2.20 -7.29
C CYS A 90 13.63 -2.89 -7.29
N ASP A 91 14.66 -2.16 -6.86
CA ASP A 91 15.98 -2.74 -6.60
C ASP A 91 15.84 -3.75 -5.44
N CYS A 92 15.74 -5.03 -5.76
CA CYS A 92 15.77 -6.12 -4.78
C CYS A 92 17.20 -6.41 -4.29
N SER A 93 18.07 -5.39 -4.17
CA SER A 93 19.34 -5.58 -3.45
C SER A 93 19.02 -5.84 -1.98
N VAL A 94 19.20 -7.09 -1.59
CA VAL A 94 19.14 -7.58 -0.21
C VAL A 94 20.36 -7.15 0.60
#